data_AF-A0A7I7WDS9-F1
#
_entry.id   AF-A0A7I7WDS9-F1
#
_cell.length_a   1.000
_cell.length_b   1.000
_cell.length_c   1.000
_cell.angle_alpha   90.00
_cell.angle_beta   90.00
_cell.angle_gamma   90.00
#
_symmetry.space_group_name_H-M   'P 1'
#
loop_
_entity.id
_entity.type
_entity.pdbx_description
1 polymer ?
#
loop_
_entity_poly.entity_id
_entity_poly.type
_entity_poly.pdbx_seq_one_letter_code
_entity_poly.pdbx_strand_id
1 'polypeptide(L)'
;MSQQQLADPVADGQAWALRQQEAFPQWVARHGGGDPDRWDFGLDSLNVLSYIVFDRFPTREAIDDPGNAEFSEPATWYLGEIVRRSDPKKLRWSRRDFGLDAGHYVVEPTARTQAWAAENPQGHLRSVAYRGDPMWLRSYYTHYVAPLWGKPWPAWIHSSETGAWSWDETAQRWVSQRDRWRHSIAGLLTVLAAQLPDIALDYSTVSLQAVEIFTVANAAAQEPTVRDAVIAYVGECLLRSGGGRWIWDEHPEHLTNGFPVAQRSLTTVSPAHLIEYARARRDGQTFARVHRAWIADTEDNRRRGDQHALQREPTPGLDQSSEQPTPAEQWASQRRNRFADWIARYGAGQAWDFTTDSLDALAEVVLEHCPAGTSLLDAATGQDFVDGAIWYLGETLHRAKPSRWSFSAEVAEVTGRAPTGLNICANVPFDGYPAGFPLAVYLLEELDGVVRPTLLWEPDVPQTNPKRLRDTYDLWVTALIRERISQSQKRREQARRRAGRRRSDEETLSRWLTARTDGFPGWVERFGSAQDWDFSVDSLDALEALIRRRASGPEELLEDKVNADFVEGAAWYFGEVLRRHDPDGSRWSFERSYHPEPYLSGGRATHVAEHLATVYAGDGGVLRRWWEAARTLRER
;
A
#
# COMPACT_ATOMS: atom_id res chain seq x y z
N MET A 1 19.50 -52.57 -2.20
CA MET A 1 18.64 -51.37 -2.06
C MET A 1 18.77 -50.57 -3.35
N SER A 2 17.80 -50.73 -4.25
CA SER A 2 17.76 -50.04 -5.54
C SER A 2 17.47 -48.56 -5.33
N GLN A 3 18.26 -47.70 -5.97
CA GLN A 3 17.86 -46.33 -6.27
C GLN A 3 16.52 -46.39 -7.01
N GLN A 4 15.41 -46.17 -6.30
CA GLN A 4 14.17 -45.74 -6.93
C GLN A 4 14.55 -44.54 -7.80
N GLN A 5 14.33 -44.65 -9.11
CA GLN A 5 14.33 -43.51 -10.00
C GLN A 5 13.51 -42.43 -9.31
N LEU A 6 14.16 -41.36 -8.84
CA LEU A 6 13.47 -40.17 -8.36
C LEU A 6 12.57 -39.74 -9.52
N ALA A 7 11.27 -39.96 -9.37
CA ALA A 7 10.29 -39.61 -10.38
C ALA A 7 10.49 -38.14 -10.74
N ASP A 8 10.42 -37.81 -12.03
CA ASP A 8 10.51 -36.41 -12.48
C ASP A 8 9.50 -35.57 -11.68
N PRO A 9 9.96 -34.62 -10.83
CA PRO A 9 9.07 -33.94 -9.89
C PRO A 9 7.97 -33.15 -10.58
N VAL A 10 8.22 -32.69 -11.81
CA VAL A 10 7.22 -32.03 -12.65
C VAL A 10 6.17 -33.03 -13.12
N ALA A 11 6.59 -34.20 -13.60
CA ALA A 11 5.66 -35.24 -14.04
C ALA A 11 4.82 -35.78 -12.88
N ASP A 12 5.42 -35.97 -11.70
CA ASP A 12 4.70 -36.38 -10.49
C ASP A 12 3.69 -35.31 -10.04
N GLY A 13 4.10 -34.04 -10.02
CA GLY A 13 3.20 -32.94 -9.68
C GLY A 13 2.01 -32.81 -10.63
N GLN A 14 2.23 -32.97 -11.93
CA GLN A 14 1.14 -32.97 -12.93
C GLN A 14 0.21 -34.17 -12.78
N ALA A 15 0.76 -35.37 -12.56
CA ALA A 15 -0.02 -36.57 -12.33
C ALA A 15 -0.86 -36.46 -11.05
N TRP A 16 -0.31 -35.88 -9.98
CA TRP A 16 -1.05 -35.58 -8.76
C TRP A 16 -2.20 -34.60 -9.02
N ALA A 17 -1.93 -33.49 -9.72
CA ALA A 17 -2.96 -32.49 -10.00
C ALA A 17 -4.13 -33.04 -10.83
N LEU A 18 -3.87 -33.94 -11.78
CA LEU A 18 -4.92 -34.62 -12.54
C LEU A 18 -5.80 -35.50 -11.64
N ARG A 19 -5.21 -36.28 -10.71
CA ARG A 19 -5.98 -37.09 -9.76
C ARG A 19 -6.88 -36.23 -8.88
N GLN A 20 -6.38 -35.08 -8.40
CA GLN A 20 -7.17 -34.18 -7.57
C GLN A 20 -8.29 -33.50 -8.37
N GLN A 21 -8.04 -33.15 -9.63
CA GLN A 21 -9.08 -32.64 -10.53
C GLN A 21 -10.23 -33.63 -10.71
N GLU A 22 -9.93 -34.91 -10.87
CA GLU A 22 -10.93 -35.98 -10.99
C GLU A 22 -11.71 -36.21 -9.68
N ALA A 23 -11.05 -36.06 -8.53
CA ALA A 23 -11.67 -36.20 -7.21
C ALA A 23 -12.51 -34.98 -6.79
N PHE A 24 -12.26 -33.80 -7.36
CA PHE A 24 -12.85 -32.55 -6.90
C PHE A 24 -14.39 -32.49 -6.93
N PRO A 25 -15.11 -33.03 -7.94
CA PRO A 25 -16.57 -33.06 -7.90
C PRO A 25 -17.13 -33.82 -6.68
N GLN A 26 -16.47 -34.92 -6.29
CA GLN A 26 -16.86 -35.66 -5.09
C GLN A 26 -16.50 -34.89 -3.81
N TRP A 27 -15.39 -34.18 -3.81
CA TRP A 27 -15.02 -33.25 -2.74
C TRP A 27 -16.07 -32.15 -2.55
N VAL A 28 -16.57 -31.55 -3.65
CA VAL A 28 -17.64 -30.53 -3.58
C VAL A 28 -18.92 -31.10 -2.99
N ALA A 29 -19.27 -32.34 -3.33
CA ALA A 29 -20.44 -33.02 -2.77
C ALA A 29 -20.31 -33.28 -1.25
N ARG A 30 -19.12 -33.67 -0.77
CA ARG A 30 -18.89 -34.02 0.64
C ARG A 30 -18.59 -32.81 1.53
N HIS A 31 -17.81 -31.86 1.03
CA HIS A 31 -17.26 -30.73 1.79
C HIS A 31 -17.77 -29.38 1.27
N GLY A 32 -17.88 -29.22 -0.04
CA GLY A 32 -18.17 -27.94 -0.71
C GLY A 32 -19.64 -27.50 -0.74
N GLY A 33 -20.53 -28.18 -0.02
CA GLY A 33 -21.96 -27.85 0.04
C GLY A 33 -22.81 -28.35 -1.12
N GLY A 34 -22.24 -29.14 -2.05
CA GLY A 34 -22.97 -29.82 -3.12
C GLY A 34 -23.34 -28.98 -4.35
N ASP A 35 -22.97 -27.69 -4.38
CA ASP A 35 -23.18 -26.80 -5.52
C ASP A 35 -21.87 -26.55 -6.28
N PRO A 36 -21.65 -27.17 -7.45
CA PRO A 36 -20.44 -27.00 -8.25
C PRO A 36 -20.25 -25.59 -8.80
N ASP A 37 -21.34 -24.87 -9.08
CA ASP A 37 -21.27 -23.53 -9.70
C ASP A 37 -20.70 -22.49 -8.73
N ARG A 38 -20.73 -22.80 -7.43
CA ARG A 38 -20.11 -21.99 -6.37
C ARG A 38 -18.57 -22.08 -6.36
N TRP A 39 -17.97 -23.07 -7.03
CA TRP A 39 -16.52 -23.32 -7.02
C TRP A 39 -15.84 -22.83 -8.31
N ASP A 40 -16.02 -21.55 -8.63
CA ASP A 40 -15.64 -20.91 -9.90
C ASP A 40 -14.20 -20.38 -10.00
N PHE A 41 -13.35 -20.67 -9.00
CA PHE A 41 -12.00 -20.11 -8.82
C PHE A 41 -12.01 -18.60 -8.55
N GLY A 42 -13.15 -18.05 -8.14
CA GLY A 42 -13.36 -16.67 -7.77
C GLY A 42 -13.18 -16.37 -6.28
N LEU A 43 -13.40 -15.11 -5.90
CA LEU A 43 -13.27 -14.68 -4.50
C LEU A 43 -14.34 -15.27 -3.57
N ASP A 44 -15.52 -15.58 -4.09
CA ASP A 44 -16.62 -16.12 -3.28
C ASP A 44 -16.35 -17.56 -2.88
N SER A 45 -15.78 -18.39 -3.76
CA SER A 45 -15.40 -19.77 -3.46
C SER A 45 -14.28 -19.85 -2.41
N LEU A 46 -13.35 -18.89 -2.41
CA LEU A 46 -12.31 -18.75 -1.37
C LEU A 46 -12.89 -18.48 0.02
N ASN A 47 -13.97 -17.68 0.10
CA ASN A 47 -14.68 -17.47 1.36
C ASN A 47 -15.29 -18.80 1.85
N VAL A 48 -15.90 -19.58 0.95
CA VAL A 48 -16.45 -20.91 1.30
C VAL A 48 -15.36 -21.85 1.79
N LEU A 49 -14.23 -21.90 1.10
CA LEU A 49 -13.11 -22.76 1.49
C LEU A 49 -12.60 -22.41 2.88
N SER A 50 -12.42 -21.11 3.15
CA SER A 50 -12.05 -20.62 4.47
C SER A 50 -13.03 -21.10 5.54
N TYR A 51 -14.34 -21.07 5.25
CA TYR A 51 -15.35 -21.60 6.18
C TYR A 51 -15.21 -23.07 6.49
N ILE A 52 -14.93 -23.88 5.48
CA ILE A 52 -14.81 -25.33 5.68
C ILE A 52 -13.59 -25.63 6.54
N VAL A 53 -12.47 -24.95 6.28
CA VAL A 53 -11.26 -25.05 7.11
C VAL A 53 -11.55 -24.68 8.55
N PHE A 54 -12.16 -23.51 8.79
CA PHE A 54 -12.45 -23.05 10.15
C PHE A 54 -13.44 -23.93 10.91
N ASP A 55 -14.40 -24.53 10.20
CA ASP A 55 -15.44 -25.34 10.80
C ASP A 55 -14.97 -26.75 11.14
N ARG A 56 -14.25 -27.39 10.21
CA ARG A 56 -13.95 -28.83 10.28
C ARG A 56 -12.47 -29.13 10.52
N PHE A 57 -11.58 -28.19 10.21
CA PHE A 57 -10.12 -28.38 10.27
C PHE A 57 -9.41 -27.17 10.90
N PRO A 58 -9.75 -26.80 12.16
CA PRO A 58 -9.38 -25.51 12.74
C PRO A 58 -7.91 -25.39 13.17
N THR A 59 -7.08 -26.42 12.98
CA THR A 59 -5.65 -26.40 13.35
C THR A 59 -4.76 -26.87 12.21
N ARG A 60 -3.47 -26.52 12.24
CA ARG A 60 -2.49 -26.99 11.26
C ARG A 60 -2.41 -28.52 11.25
N GLU A 61 -2.44 -29.10 12.44
CA GLU A 61 -2.36 -30.55 12.64
C GLU A 61 -3.57 -31.25 12.03
N ALA A 62 -4.76 -30.65 12.09
CA ALA A 62 -5.95 -31.19 11.42
C ALA A 62 -5.84 -31.15 9.89
N ILE A 63 -5.19 -30.12 9.33
CA ILE A 63 -4.91 -30.03 7.88
C ILE A 63 -3.86 -31.06 7.44
N ASP A 64 -2.88 -31.33 8.31
CA ASP A 64 -1.76 -32.25 8.04
C ASP A 64 -2.05 -33.71 8.40
N ASP A 65 -3.15 -33.98 9.10
CA ASP A 65 -3.57 -35.34 9.45
C ASP A 65 -3.84 -36.15 8.17
N PRO A 66 -3.13 -37.27 7.95
CA PRO A 66 -3.37 -38.15 6.80
C PRO A 66 -4.81 -38.66 6.71
N GLY A 67 -5.53 -38.77 7.84
CA GLY A 67 -6.95 -39.13 7.88
C GLY A 67 -7.87 -38.09 7.22
N ASN A 68 -7.37 -36.86 7.05
CA ASN A 68 -8.09 -35.75 6.42
C ASN A 68 -7.62 -35.47 4.98
N ALA A 69 -6.78 -36.33 4.40
CA ALA A 69 -6.27 -36.17 3.04
C ALA A 69 -7.38 -36.03 1.98
N GLU A 70 -8.51 -36.72 2.17
CA GLU A 70 -9.70 -36.58 1.30
C GLU A 70 -10.21 -35.14 1.23
N PHE A 71 -9.99 -34.32 2.27
CA PHE A 71 -10.29 -32.90 2.26
C PHE A 71 -9.10 -32.06 1.81
N SER A 72 -7.93 -32.25 2.43
CA SER A 72 -6.81 -31.32 2.30
C SER A 72 -6.12 -31.38 0.94
N GLU A 73 -6.08 -32.54 0.27
CA GLU A 73 -5.46 -32.64 -1.06
C GLU A 73 -6.27 -31.94 -2.16
N PRO A 74 -7.59 -32.17 -2.33
CA PRO A 74 -8.36 -31.45 -3.35
C PRO A 74 -8.49 -29.95 -3.04
N ALA A 75 -8.52 -29.56 -1.76
CA ALA A 75 -8.47 -28.15 -1.37
C ALA A 75 -7.13 -27.49 -1.75
N THR A 76 -6.01 -28.19 -1.54
CA THR A 76 -4.67 -27.76 -1.95
C THR A 76 -4.61 -27.59 -3.47
N TRP A 77 -5.15 -28.58 -4.21
CA TRP A 77 -5.26 -28.50 -5.67
C TRP A 77 -6.09 -27.30 -6.12
N TYR A 78 -7.25 -27.07 -5.50
CA TYR A 78 -8.12 -25.96 -5.87
C TYR A 78 -7.41 -24.61 -5.78
N LEU A 79 -6.72 -24.37 -4.66
CA LEU A 79 -5.92 -23.17 -4.44
C LEU A 79 -4.77 -23.06 -5.43
N GLY A 80 -4.02 -24.14 -5.69
CA GLY A 80 -2.95 -24.10 -6.69
C GLY A 80 -3.45 -23.90 -8.11
N GLU A 81 -4.66 -24.37 -8.44
CA GLU A 81 -5.28 -24.08 -9.73
C GLU A 81 -5.60 -22.60 -9.93
N ILE A 82 -5.98 -21.86 -8.87
CA ILE A 82 -6.12 -20.40 -8.95
C ILE A 82 -4.78 -19.77 -9.36
N VAL A 83 -3.68 -20.17 -8.70
CA VAL A 83 -2.32 -19.70 -9.06
C VAL A 83 -1.98 -20.07 -10.50
N ARG A 84 -2.09 -21.35 -10.86
CA ARG A 84 -1.69 -21.85 -12.17
C ARG A 84 -2.48 -21.21 -13.30
N ARG A 85 -3.79 -21.02 -13.13
CA ARG A 85 -4.67 -20.42 -14.15
C ARG A 85 -4.42 -18.93 -14.35
N SER A 86 -3.84 -18.24 -13.36
CA SER A 86 -3.47 -16.83 -13.49
C SER A 86 -2.41 -16.59 -14.59
N ASP A 87 -1.51 -17.56 -14.84
CA ASP A 87 -0.56 -17.57 -15.96
C ASP A 87 -0.22 -19.02 -16.39
N PRO A 88 -1.10 -19.70 -17.12
CA PRO A 88 -0.98 -21.15 -17.38
C PRO A 88 0.18 -21.52 -18.29
N LYS A 89 0.83 -20.53 -18.93
CA LYS A 89 2.03 -20.75 -19.76
C LYS A 89 3.31 -20.68 -18.93
N LYS A 90 3.28 -19.97 -17.80
CA LYS A 90 4.45 -19.78 -16.95
C LYS A 90 4.38 -20.55 -15.65
N LEU A 91 3.23 -21.09 -15.27
CA LEU A 91 3.04 -21.76 -14.00
C LEU A 91 2.64 -23.21 -14.23
N ARG A 92 3.23 -24.12 -13.47
CA ARG A 92 2.95 -25.56 -13.52
C ARG A 92 3.00 -26.19 -12.14
N TRP A 93 2.32 -27.32 -12.00
CA TRP A 93 2.47 -28.19 -10.84
C TRP A 93 3.81 -28.91 -10.86
N SER A 94 4.42 -29.04 -9.68
CA SER A 94 5.65 -29.79 -9.45
C SER A 94 5.66 -30.30 -8.00
N ARG A 95 6.26 -31.47 -7.76
CA ARG A 95 6.63 -31.87 -6.40
C ARG A 95 7.95 -31.20 -6.03
N ARG A 96 8.03 -30.60 -4.85
CA ARG A 96 9.27 -29.99 -4.38
C ARG A 96 10.09 -31.04 -3.63
N ASP A 97 11.33 -31.28 -4.02
CA ASP A 97 12.19 -32.27 -3.35
C ASP A 97 13.19 -31.64 -2.35
N PHE A 98 13.21 -30.32 -2.21
CA PHE A 98 14.18 -29.60 -1.37
C PHE A 98 13.60 -28.32 -0.75
N GLY A 99 14.25 -27.84 0.31
CA GLY A 99 13.87 -26.61 1.02
C GLY A 99 12.73 -26.82 2.02
N LEU A 100 12.13 -25.71 2.47
CA LEU A 100 11.03 -25.72 3.45
C LEU A 100 9.76 -26.43 2.94
N ASP A 101 9.63 -26.58 1.63
CA ASP A 101 8.49 -27.22 0.97
C ASP A 101 8.77 -28.65 0.50
N ALA A 102 9.90 -29.26 0.91
CA ALA A 102 10.25 -30.60 0.49
C ALA A 102 9.12 -31.61 0.81
N GLY A 103 8.70 -32.37 -0.19
CA GLY A 103 7.58 -33.32 -0.14
C GLY A 103 6.22 -32.73 -0.51
N HIS A 104 6.07 -31.40 -0.59
CA HIS A 104 4.80 -30.78 -0.95
C HIS A 104 4.64 -30.62 -2.47
N TYR A 105 3.39 -30.58 -2.92
CA TYR A 105 3.02 -30.19 -4.27
C TYR A 105 2.87 -28.67 -4.36
N VAL A 106 3.66 -28.05 -5.22
CA VAL A 106 3.76 -26.61 -5.39
C VAL A 106 3.39 -26.19 -6.81
N VAL A 107 3.01 -24.93 -6.97
CA VAL A 107 2.88 -24.30 -8.29
C VAL A 107 4.09 -23.42 -8.52
N GLU A 108 4.96 -23.83 -9.43
CA GLU A 108 6.25 -23.16 -9.70
C GLU A 108 6.30 -22.51 -11.09
N PRO A 109 7.14 -21.47 -11.26
CA PRO A 109 7.46 -20.95 -12.57
C PRO A 109 8.13 -22.00 -13.47
N THR A 110 7.74 -22.04 -14.75
CA THR A 110 8.38 -22.91 -15.76
C THR A 110 9.83 -22.51 -16.03
N ALA A 111 10.15 -21.22 -15.80
CA ALA A 111 11.50 -20.69 -15.87
C ALA A 111 12.29 -21.05 -14.58
N ARG A 112 13.31 -21.89 -14.71
CA ARG A 112 14.14 -22.36 -13.57
C ARG A 112 14.78 -21.24 -12.77
N THR A 113 15.11 -20.11 -13.39
CA THR A 113 15.69 -18.92 -12.73
C THR A 113 14.74 -18.27 -11.71
N GLN A 114 13.46 -18.60 -11.75
CA GLN A 114 12.43 -18.11 -10.82
C GLN A 114 11.86 -19.22 -9.93
N ALA A 115 12.50 -20.38 -9.82
CA ALA A 115 11.99 -21.50 -9.00
C ALA A 115 11.84 -21.16 -7.51
N TRP A 116 12.47 -20.08 -7.03
CA TRP A 116 12.30 -19.55 -5.68
C TRP A 116 10.90 -18.95 -5.44
N ALA A 117 10.21 -18.50 -6.50
CA ALA A 117 8.87 -17.92 -6.44
C ALA A 117 7.75 -18.98 -6.60
N ALA A 118 7.96 -20.18 -6.06
CA ALA A 118 6.93 -21.20 -6.09
C ALA A 118 5.93 -20.97 -4.95
N GLU A 119 4.65 -21.21 -5.25
CA GLU A 119 3.58 -21.12 -4.27
C GLU A 119 3.31 -22.50 -3.67
N ASN A 120 3.11 -22.57 -2.35
CA ASN A 120 2.75 -23.79 -1.63
C ASN A 120 1.30 -23.69 -1.12
N PRO A 121 0.30 -24.17 -1.89
CA PRO A 121 -1.12 -24.02 -1.53
C PRO A 121 -1.51 -24.79 -0.25
N GLN A 122 -0.80 -25.87 0.10
CA GLN A 122 -1.05 -26.58 1.35
C GLN A 122 -0.58 -25.75 2.55
N GLY A 123 0.59 -25.09 2.42
CA GLY A 123 1.06 -24.09 3.38
C GLY A 123 0.07 -22.93 3.54
N HIS A 124 -0.66 -22.59 2.48
CA HIS A 124 -1.70 -21.57 2.51
C HIS A 124 -2.94 -22.05 3.29
N LEU A 125 -3.41 -23.29 3.11
CA LEU A 125 -4.46 -23.87 3.96
C LEU A 125 -4.06 -23.92 5.44
N ARG A 126 -2.82 -24.32 5.73
CA ARG A 126 -2.28 -24.27 7.10
C ARG A 126 -2.31 -22.86 7.66
N SER A 127 -1.98 -21.86 6.84
CA SER A 127 -1.97 -20.45 7.24
C SER A 127 -3.35 -19.95 7.64
N VAL A 128 -4.42 -20.40 6.98
CA VAL A 128 -5.80 -20.08 7.37
C VAL A 128 -6.09 -20.56 8.80
N ALA A 129 -5.90 -21.86 9.03
CA ALA A 129 -6.15 -22.47 10.34
C ALA A 129 -5.25 -21.86 11.42
N TYR A 130 -3.98 -21.65 11.09
CA TYR A 130 -2.98 -21.09 11.99
C TYR A 130 -3.24 -19.64 12.38
N ARG A 131 -3.51 -18.77 11.40
CA ARG A 131 -3.68 -17.33 11.62
C ARG A 131 -5.03 -16.99 12.25
N GLY A 132 -6.02 -17.87 12.15
CA GLY A 132 -7.36 -17.57 12.65
C GLY A 132 -8.10 -16.52 11.83
N ASP A 133 -7.57 -16.15 10.65
CA ASP A 133 -8.15 -15.11 9.79
C ASP A 133 -8.96 -15.76 8.65
N PRO A 134 -10.30 -15.68 8.67
CA PRO A 134 -11.14 -16.15 7.57
C PRO A 134 -10.90 -15.42 6.27
N MET A 135 -10.27 -14.23 6.30
CA MET A 135 -9.96 -13.41 5.13
C MET A 135 -8.63 -13.64 4.48
N TRP A 136 -7.79 -14.45 5.09
CA TRP A 136 -6.45 -14.65 4.63
C TRP A 136 -6.38 -15.19 3.19
N LEU A 137 -7.18 -16.21 2.84
CA LEU A 137 -7.18 -16.74 1.46
C LEU A 137 -7.66 -15.70 0.46
N ARG A 138 -8.72 -14.98 0.80
CA ARG A 138 -9.27 -13.97 -0.11
C ARG A 138 -8.23 -12.89 -0.38
N SER A 139 -7.61 -12.34 0.67
CA SER A 139 -6.57 -11.31 0.55
C SER A 139 -5.36 -11.83 -0.21
N TYR A 140 -4.83 -13.01 0.15
CA TYR A 140 -3.65 -13.59 -0.50
C TYR A 140 -3.88 -13.88 -1.99
N TYR A 141 -5.04 -14.44 -2.34
CA TYR A 141 -5.31 -14.89 -3.71
C TYR A 141 -5.86 -13.82 -4.64
N THR A 142 -6.14 -12.61 -4.16
CA THR A 142 -6.76 -11.54 -4.96
C THR A 142 -5.98 -11.26 -6.26
N HIS A 143 -4.65 -11.24 -6.22
CA HIS A 143 -3.82 -11.02 -7.42
C HIS A 143 -3.83 -12.17 -8.43
N TYR A 144 -4.04 -13.42 -7.98
CA TYR A 144 -4.14 -14.57 -8.87
C TYR A 144 -5.54 -14.72 -9.46
N VAL A 145 -6.57 -14.27 -8.74
CA VAL A 145 -7.95 -14.22 -9.23
C VAL A 145 -8.14 -13.07 -10.21
N ALA A 146 -7.43 -11.96 -10.06
CA ALA A 146 -7.57 -10.77 -10.91
C ALA A 146 -7.56 -11.04 -12.44
N PRO A 147 -6.65 -11.87 -13.00
CA PRO A 147 -6.67 -12.25 -14.41
C PRO A 147 -7.85 -13.15 -14.81
N LEU A 148 -8.42 -13.90 -13.85
CA LEU A 148 -9.54 -14.82 -14.03
C LEU A 148 -10.89 -14.11 -13.85
N TRP A 149 -10.87 -12.93 -13.23
CA TRP A 149 -12.06 -12.16 -12.90
C TRP A 149 -12.60 -11.43 -14.14
N GLY A 150 -13.72 -11.93 -14.66
CA GLY A 150 -14.47 -11.30 -15.76
C GLY A 150 -15.58 -10.34 -15.31
N LYS A 151 -15.80 -10.21 -14.00
CA LYS A 151 -16.79 -9.30 -13.40
C LYS A 151 -16.13 -7.95 -13.09
N PRO A 152 -16.87 -6.84 -13.01
CA PRO A 152 -16.34 -5.60 -12.45
C PRO A 152 -15.84 -5.86 -11.02
N TRP A 153 -14.73 -5.23 -10.66
CA TRP A 153 -14.30 -5.22 -9.26
C TRP A 153 -15.37 -4.50 -8.43
N PRO A 154 -15.70 -5.01 -7.23
CA PRO A 154 -16.53 -4.26 -6.30
C PRO A 154 -15.96 -2.87 -6.05
N ALA A 155 -16.82 -1.84 -6.08
CA ALA A 155 -16.40 -0.42 -5.99
C ALA A 155 -15.53 -0.10 -4.75
N TRP A 156 -15.66 -0.88 -3.67
CA TRP A 156 -14.87 -0.70 -2.45
C TRP A 156 -13.40 -1.14 -2.57
N ILE A 157 -13.02 -1.98 -3.55
CA ILE A 157 -11.61 -2.31 -3.83
C ILE A 157 -10.83 -1.08 -4.30
N HIS A 158 -11.52 -0.07 -4.81
CA HIS A 158 -10.91 1.18 -5.26
C HIS A 158 -11.37 2.38 -4.43
N SER A 159 -12.19 2.17 -3.40
CA SER A 159 -12.58 3.23 -2.47
C SER A 159 -11.37 3.61 -1.64
N SER A 160 -10.68 4.63 -2.13
CA SER A 160 -9.45 5.18 -1.56
C SER A 160 -9.74 6.29 -0.55
N GLU A 161 -10.92 6.30 0.07
CA GLU A 161 -11.14 7.07 1.31
C GLU A 161 -10.42 6.37 2.47
N THR A 162 -9.13 6.11 2.27
CA THR A 162 -8.15 5.61 3.22
C THR A 162 -8.02 6.65 4.32
N GLY A 163 -8.00 6.17 5.56
CA GLY A 163 -8.06 6.93 6.82
C GLY A 163 -7.75 8.42 6.71
N ALA A 164 -8.80 9.23 6.77
CA ALA A 164 -8.65 10.67 6.77
C ALA A 164 -7.70 11.10 7.90
N TRP A 165 -6.66 11.81 7.55
CA TRP A 165 -5.81 12.49 8.50
C TRP A 165 -6.34 13.91 8.66
N SER A 166 -6.44 14.36 9.90
CA SER A 166 -6.78 15.74 10.23
C SER A 166 -5.68 16.35 11.08
N TRP A 167 -5.32 17.59 10.80
CA TRP A 167 -4.44 18.35 11.65
C TRP A 167 -5.22 18.79 12.91
N ASP A 168 -4.72 18.41 14.08
CA ASP A 168 -5.23 18.91 15.37
C ASP A 168 -4.44 20.16 15.76
N GLU A 169 -5.07 21.32 15.64
CA GLU A 169 -4.45 22.60 16.00
C GLU A 169 -4.15 22.73 17.49
N THR A 170 -4.84 22.01 18.36
CA THR A 170 -4.57 22.10 19.80
C THR A 170 -3.35 21.26 20.16
N ALA A 171 -3.29 20.04 19.64
CA ALA A 171 -2.17 19.12 19.89
C ALA A 171 -0.98 19.37 18.95
N GLN A 172 -1.14 20.20 17.92
CA GLN A 172 -0.15 20.49 16.87
C GLN A 172 0.45 19.20 16.30
N ARG A 173 -0.43 18.25 15.96
CA ARG A 173 -0.07 16.96 15.39
C ARG A 173 -1.14 16.47 14.43
N TRP A 174 -0.76 15.55 13.56
CA TRP A 174 -1.69 14.80 12.74
C TRP A 174 -2.42 13.74 13.55
N VAL A 175 -3.74 13.67 13.36
CA VAL A 175 -4.62 12.66 13.95
C VAL A 175 -5.18 11.79 12.83
N SER A 176 -4.89 10.49 12.89
CA SER A 176 -5.38 9.51 11.92
C SER A 176 -6.79 9.03 12.27
N GLN A 177 -7.41 8.32 11.33
CA GLN A 177 -8.64 7.57 11.60
C GLN A 177 -8.41 6.45 12.64
N ARG A 178 -7.22 5.83 12.65
CA ARG A 178 -6.79 4.89 13.70
C ARG A 178 -6.81 5.54 15.08
N ASP A 179 -6.29 6.76 15.21
CA ASP A 179 -6.25 7.46 16.50
C ASP A 179 -7.65 7.78 16.99
N ARG A 180 -8.51 8.29 16.10
CA ARG A 180 -9.93 8.53 16.40
C ARG A 180 -10.64 7.26 16.84
N TRP A 181 -10.42 6.16 16.14
CA TRP A 181 -10.92 4.85 16.52
C TRP A 181 -10.44 4.44 17.92
N ARG A 182 -9.13 4.47 18.17
CA ARG A 182 -8.57 4.09 19.48
C ARG A 182 -9.14 4.91 20.64
N HIS A 183 -9.34 6.22 20.43
CA HIS A 183 -9.91 7.09 21.46
C HIS A 183 -11.43 6.89 21.66
N SER A 184 -12.15 6.36 20.67
CA SER A 184 -13.59 6.10 20.79
C SER A 184 -13.91 4.78 21.49
N ILE A 185 -12.98 3.81 21.50
CA ILE A 185 -13.20 2.44 22.02
C ILE A 185 -13.78 2.45 23.43
N ALA A 186 -13.24 3.22 24.39
CA ALA A 186 -13.73 3.22 25.76
C ALA A 186 -15.22 3.63 25.86
N GLY A 187 -15.62 4.65 25.09
CA GLY A 187 -17.02 5.07 24.98
C GLY A 187 -17.88 4.02 24.29
N LEU A 188 -17.38 3.41 23.21
CA LEU A 188 -18.06 2.33 22.51
C LEU A 188 -18.30 1.10 23.41
N LEU A 189 -17.33 0.69 24.23
CA LEU A 189 -17.53 -0.42 25.17
C LEU A 189 -18.60 -0.12 26.23
N THR A 190 -18.75 1.15 26.62
CA THR A 190 -19.85 1.58 27.50
C THR A 190 -21.21 1.42 26.81
N VAL A 191 -21.29 1.72 25.50
CA VAL A 191 -22.50 1.49 24.70
C VAL A 191 -22.83 -0.01 24.62
N LEU A 192 -21.83 -0.88 24.38
CA LEU A 192 -22.06 -2.31 24.32
C LEU A 192 -22.53 -2.88 25.67
N ALA A 193 -21.92 -2.45 26.78
CA ALA A 193 -22.32 -2.88 28.12
C ALA A 193 -23.79 -2.52 28.42
N ALA A 194 -24.26 -1.36 27.96
CA ALA A 194 -25.66 -0.95 28.12
C ALA A 194 -26.64 -1.82 27.30
N GLN A 195 -26.21 -2.38 26.18
CA GLN A 195 -27.01 -3.31 25.37
C GLN A 195 -27.05 -4.73 25.94
N LEU A 196 -26.06 -5.10 26.77
CA LEU A 196 -25.88 -6.45 27.31
C LEU A 196 -25.70 -6.42 28.84
N PRO A 197 -26.69 -5.91 29.61
CA PRO A 197 -26.55 -5.70 31.06
C PRO A 197 -26.34 -6.99 31.85
N ASP A 198 -26.82 -8.13 31.34
CA ASP A 198 -26.73 -9.44 31.99
C ASP A 198 -25.44 -10.21 31.63
N ILE A 199 -24.61 -9.66 30.75
CA ILE A 199 -23.37 -10.31 30.28
C ILE A 199 -22.17 -9.52 30.83
N ALA A 200 -21.34 -10.20 31.60
CA ALA A 200 -20.05 -9.64 32.00
C ALA A 200 -19.12 -9.57 30.77
N LEU A 201 -18.80 -8.34 30.33
CA LEU A 201 -17.85 -8.08 29.27
C LEU A 201 -16.40 -8.15 29.80
N ASP A 202 -15.95 -9.37 30.10
CA ASP A 202 -14.66 -9.68 30.75
C ASP A 202 -13.54 -10.05 29.76
N TYR A 203 -13.78 -9.86 28.46
CA TYR A 203 -12.89 -10.23 27.36
C TYR A 203 -12.58 -11.74 27.25
N SER A 204 -13.36 -12.59 27.93
CA SER A 204 -13.23 -14.05 27.83
C SER A 204 -13.84 -14.60 26.53
N THR A 205 -13.45 -15.82 26.14
CA THR A 205 -14.10 -16.54 25.04
C THR A 205 -15.61 -16.70 25.26
N VAL A 206 -16.07 -16.83 26.51
CA VAL A 206 -17.50 -17.00 26.84
C VAL A 206 -18.25 -15.69 26.60
N SER A 207 -17.71 -14.55 27.03
CA SER A 207 -18.31 -13.25 26.75
C SER A 207 -18.39 -12.97 25.24
N LEU A 208 -17.39 -13.37 24.46
CA LEU A 208 -17.41 -13.27 22.99
C LEU A 208 -18.51 -14.11 22.35
N GLN A 209 -18.77 -15.32 22.85
CA GLN A 209 -19.90 -16.14 22.37
C GLN A 209 -21.23 -15.43 22.62
N ALA A 210 -21.41 -14.85 23.80
CA ALA A 210 -22.62 -14.11 24.14
C ALA A 210 -22.80 -12.86 23.25
N VAL A 211 -21.71 -12.11 22.99
CA VAL A 211 -21.71 -10.97 22.06
C VAL A 211 -22.02 -11.41 20.63
N GLU A 212 -21.51 -12.56 20.17
CA GLU A 212 -21.84 -13.09 18.83
C GLU A 212 -23.33 -13.45 18.72
N ILE A 213 -23.89 -14.14 19.72
CA ILE A 213 -25.31 -14.48 19.76
C ILE A 213 -26.16 -13.21 19.65
N PHE A 214 -25.83 -12.17 20.43
CA PHE A 214 -26.47 -10.86 20.31
C PHE A 214 -26.34 -10.27 18.90
N THR A 215 -25.13 -10.28 18.35
CA THR A 215 -24.81 -9.71 17.02
C THR A 215 -25.60 -10.36 15.90
N VAL A 216 -25.80 -11.67 15.98
CA VAL A 216 -26.51 -12.47 14.97
C VAL A 216 -28.02 -12.38 15.16
N ALA A 217 -28.52 -12.42 16.40
CA ALA A 217 -29.94 -12.56 16.68
C ALA A 217 -30.69 -11.22 16.82
N ASN A 218 -30.01 -10.13 17.20
CA ASN A 218 -30.65 -8.86 17.51
C ASN A 218 -30.43 -7.82 16.40
N ALA A 219 -31.52 -7.22 15.91
CA ALA A 219 -31.46 -6.17 14.90
C ALA A 219 -30.74 -4.90 15.41
N ALA A 220 -30.81 -4.60 16.71
CA ALA A 220 -30.12 -3.46 17.31
C ALA A 220 -28.59 -3.54 17.15
N ALA A 221 -28.03 -4.74 16.98
CA ALA A 221 -26.61 -4.91 16.70
C ALA A 221 -26.18 -4.41 15.31
N GLN A 222 -27.13 -4.05 14.45
CA GLN A 222 -26.87 -3.46 13.13
C GLN A 222 -26.89 -1.93 13.15
N GLU A 223 -27.34 -1.31 14.26
CA GLU A 223 -27.20 0.13 14.44
C GLU A 223 -25.72 0.51 14.41
N PRO A 224 -25.30 1.52 13.63
CA PRO A 224 -23.88 1.81 13.38
C PRO A 224 -23.03 1.89 14.65
N THR A 225 -23.50 2.61 15.68
CA THR A 225 -22.78 2.76 16.94
C THR A 225 -22.66 1.46 17.73
N VAL A 226 -23.71 0.62 17.74
CA VAL A 226 -23.67 -0.68 18.44
C VAL A 226 -22.78 -1.66 17.69
N ARG A 227 -22.83 -1.63 16.36
CA ARG A 227 -21.95 -2.42 15.50
C ARG A 227 -20.48 -2.06 15.75
N ASP A 228 -20.14 -0.78 15.77
CA ASP A 228 -18.80 -0.30 16.11
C ASP A 228 -18.39 -0.74 17.52
N ALA A 229 -19.32 -0.76 18.47
CA ALA A 229 -19.06 -1.26 19.80
C ALA A 229 -18.74 -2.77 19.85
N VAL A 230 -19.43 -3.58 19.04
CA VAL A 230 -19.07 -5.00 18.86
C VAL A 230 -17.70 -5.13 18.20
N ILE A 231 -17.40 -4.34 17.16
CA ILE A 231 -16.09 -4.34 16.49
C ILE A 231 -14.97 -4.05 17.50
N ALA A 232 -15.14 -2.99 18.29
CA ALA A 232 -14.21 -2.60 19.34
C ALA A 232 -14.00 -3.72 20.36
N TYR A 233 -15.08 -4.32 20.87
CA TYR A 233 -14.99 -5.39 21.86
C TYR A 233 -14.29 -6.64 21.32
N VAL A 234 -14.66 -7.08 20.13
CA VAL A 234 -14.05 -8.26 19.49
C VAL A 234 -12.55 -8.03 19.28
N GLY A 235 -12.14 -6.89 18.74
CA GLY A 235 -10.72 -6.59 18.56
C GLY A 235 -9.96 -6.44 19.87
N GLU A 236 -10.55 -5.83 20.91
CA GLU A 236 -9.93 -5.77 22.24
C GLU A 236 -9.72 -7.15 22.86
N CYS A 237 -10.67 -8.08 22.69
CA CYS A 237 -10.47 -9.47 23.14
C CYS A 237 -9.28 -10.12 22.44
N LEU A 238 -9.17 -9.94 21.12
CA LEU A 238 -8.05 -10.47 20.33
C LEU A 238 -6.72 -9.86 20.80
N LEU A 239 -6.64 -8.53 20.91
CA LEU A 239 -5.41 -7.85 21.32
C LEU A 239 -5.00 -8.19 22.76
N ARG A 240 -5.95 -8.35 23.69
CA ARG A 240 -5.67 -8.74 25.08
C ARG A 240 -5.13 -10.16 25.21
N SER A 241 -5.62 -11.08 24.39
CA SER A 241 -5.17 -12.47 24.38
C SER A 241 -3.88 -12.67 23.59
N GLY A 242 -3.72 -11.92 22.50
CA GLY A 242 -2.65 -12.13 21.53
C GLY A 242 -1.51 -11.12 21.52
N GLY A 243 -1.68 -9.96 22.14
CA GLY A 243 -0.81 -8.81 21.90
C GLY A 243 -1.14 -8.10 20.58
N GLY A 244 -0.27 -7.18 20.18
CA GLY A 244 -0.42 -6.42 18.94
C GLY A 244 -1.03 -5.03 19.14
N ARG A 245 -1.61 -4.49 18.07
CA ARG A 245 -2.13 -3.13 18.01
C ARG A 245 -3.36 -3.03 17.13
N TRP A 246 -4.14 -1.97 17.34
CA TRP A 246 -5.10 -1.52 16.34
C TRP A 246 -4.36 -0.85 15.18
N ILE A 247 -4.77 -1.17 13.96
CA ILE A 247 -4.46 -0.38 12.77
C ILE A 247 -5.77 0.06 12.11
N TRP A 248 -5.71 1.10 11.30
CA TRP A 248 -6.72 1.38 10.29
C TRP A 248 -6.14 0.89 8.98
N ASP A 249 -6.80 -0.05 8.32
CA ASP A 249 -6.28 -0.56 7.07
C ASP A 249 -6.54 0.45 5.95
N GLU A 250 -5.46 0.92 5.35
CA GLU A 250 -5.44 1.94 4.30
C GLU A 250 -4.91 1.37 2.99
N HIS A 251 -4.62 0.07 2.94
CA HIS A 251 -4.07 -0.53 1.74
C HIS A 251 -5.22 -0.76 0.74
N PRO A 252 -5.22 -0.11 -0.44
CA PRO A 252 -6.37 -0.12 -1.34
C PRO A 252 -6.73 -1.53 -1.82
N GLU A 253 -5.74 -2.42 -1.91
CA GLU A 253 -5.94 -3.79 -2.38
C GLU A 253 -6.47 -4.74 -1.30
N HIS A 254 -6.46 -4.35 -0.03
CA HIS A 254 -6.97 -5.19 1.04
C HIS A 254 -8.51 -5.14 1.06
N LEU A 255 -9.14 -6.29 1.29
CA LEU A 255 -10.57 -6.34 1.59
C LEU A 255 -10.93 -5.46 2.80
N THR A 256 -10.01 -5.37 3.74
CA THR A 256 -10.19 -4.67 5.00
C THR A 256 -9.93 -3.17 4.90
N ASN A 257 -9.61 -2.65 3.71
CA ASN A 257 -9.42 -1.23 3.45
C ASN A 257 -10.60 -0.39 3.98
N GLY A 258 -10.29 0.65 4.75
CA GLY A 258 -11.28 1.53 5.38
C GLY A 258 -11.88 0.98 6.68
N PHE A 259 -11.36 -0.12 7.22
CA PHE A 259 -11.85 -0.70 8.48
C PHE A 259 -10.77 -0.74 9.57
N PRO A 260 -11.17 -0.69 10.86
CA PRO A 260 -10.28 -0.98 11.95
C PRO A 260 -9.92 -2.48 11.96
N VAL A 261 -8.64 -2.78 12.17
CA VAL A 261 -8.07 -4.13 12.12
C VAL A 261 -7.21 -4.35 13.36
N ALA A 262 -7.38 -5.50 14.00
CA ALA A 262 -6.46 -5.97 15.02
C ALA A 262 -5.26 -6.63 14.32
N GLN A 263 -4.07 -6.05 14.50
CA GLN A 263 -2.83 -6.51 13.88
C GLN A 263 -1.87 -7.04 14.93
N ARG A 264 -1.26 -8.19 14.65
CA ARG A 264 -0.15 -8.78 15.41
C ARG A 264 0.86 -9.38 14.45
N SER A 265 2.14 -8.98 14.53
CA SER A 265 3.23 -9.49 13.69
C SER A 265 2.84 -9.70 12.21
N LEU A 266 2.43 -10.92 11.83
CA LEU A 266 2.02 -11.29 10.46
C LEU A 266 0.52 -11.57 10.29
N THR A 267 -0.27 -11.49 11.35
CA THR A 267 -1.70 -11.80 11.38
C THR A 267 -2.51 -10.52 11.56
N THR A 268 -3.50 -10.36 10.70
CA THR A 268 -4.48 -9.27 10.75
C THR A 268 -5.88 -9.84 10.78
N VAL A 269 -6.76 -9.26 11.58
CA VAL A 269 -8.17 -9.65 11.66
C VAL A 269 -9.01 -8.38 11.69
N SER A 270 -9.96 -8.24 10.76
CA SER A 270 -10.94 -7.15 10.77
C SER A 270 -12.21 -7.61 11.50
N PRO A 271 -12.48 -7.10 12.72
CA PRO A 271 -13.69 -7.49 13.45
C PRO A 271 -14.97 -7.12 12.71
N ALA A 272 -14.93 -6.07 11.88
CA ALA A 272 -16.05 -5.65 11.05
C ALA A 272 -16.45 -6.74 10.04
N HIS A 273 -15.46 -7.39 9.44
CA HIS A 273 -15.68 -8.50 8.52
C HIS A 273 -16.05 -9.78 9.27
N LEU A 274 -15.47 -10.02 10.45
CA LEU A 274 -15.88 -11.14 11.30
C LEU A 274 -17.37 -11.09 11.67
N ILE A 275 -17.95 -9.90 11.86
CA ILE A 275 -19.39 -9.77 12.09
C ILE A 275 -20.20 -10.28 10.89
N GLU A 276 -19.82 -9.91 9.66
CA GLU A 276 -20.49 -10.43 8.46
C GLU A 276 -20.33 -11.96 8.34
N TYR A 277 -19.17 -12.48 8.73
CA TYR A 277 -18.93 -13.92 8.82
C TYR A 277 -19.84 -14.62 9.81
N ALA A 278 -19.95 -14.09 11.03
CA ALA A 278 -20.83 -14.63 12.06
C ALA A 278 -22.29 -14.61 11.61
N ARG A 279 -22.74 -13.54 10.94
CA ARG A 279 -24.12 -13.40 10.45
C ARG A 279 -24.46 -14.32 9.29
N ALA A 280 -23.49 -14.60 8.41
CA ALA A 280 -23.67 -15.56 7.33
C ALA A 280 -23.79 -16.99 7.85
N ARG A 281 -23.03 -17.35 8.89
CA ARG A 281 -23.00 -18.70 9.46
C ARG A 281 -24.10 -18.97 10.49
N ARG A 282 -24.39 -17.98 11.33
CA ARG A 282 -25.37 -18.03 12.43
C ARG A 282 -25.17 -19.21 13.40
N ASP A 283 -23.94 -19.65 13.63
CA ASP A 283 -23.64 -20.74 14.56
C ASP A 283 -23.24 -20.27 15.97
N GLY A 284 -23.03 -18.96 16.16
CA GLY A 284 -22.69 -18.37 17.46
C GLY A 284 -21.31 -18.76 17.98
N GLN A 285 -20.41 -19.23 17.11
CA GLN A 285 -19.08 -19.74 17.48
C GLN A 285 -17.93 -19.10 16.69
N THR A 286 -18.21 -18.20 15.76
CA THR A 286 -17.22 -17.54 14.90
C THR A 286 -16.20 -16.72 15.69
N PHE A 287 -16.64 -15.79 16.54
CA PHE A 287 -15.76 -14.96 17.37
C PHE A 287 -14.95 -15.83 18.34
N ALA A 288 -15.61 -16.83 18.93
CA ALA A 288 -14.97 -17.76 19.87
C ALA A 288 -13.88 -18.61 19.20
N ARG A 289 -14.09 -19.07 17.97
CA ARG A 289 -13.08 -19.81 17.20
C ARG A 289 -11.86 -18.96 16.91
N VAL A 290 -12.05 -17.74 16.41
CA VAL A 290 -10.93 -16.82 16.12
C VAL A 290 -10.16 -16.50 17.40
N HIS A 291 -10.86 -16.22 18.50
CA HIS A 291 -10.22 -15.94 19.79
C HIS A 291 -9.41 -17.12 20.32
N ARG A 292 -9.92 -18.36 20.22
CA ARG A 292 -9.18 -19.58 20.61
C ARG A 292 -7.96 -19.79 19.72
N ALA A 293 -8.07 -19.55 18.41
CA ALA A 293 -6.94 -19.65 17.49
C ALA A 293 -5.83 -18.66 17.88
N TRP A 294 -6.20 -17.41 18.21
CA TRP A 294 -5.26 -16.42 18.72
C TRP A 294 -4.58 -16.87 20.02
N ILE A 295 -5.33 -17.37 21.01
CA ILE A 295 -4.76 -17.89 22.26
C ILE A 295 -3.78 -19.04 22.00
N ALA A 296 -4.15 -19.99 21.13
CA ALA A 296 -3.31 -21.14 20.81
C ALA A 296 -1.99 -20.73 20.14
N ASP A 297 -2.05 -19.77 19.22
CA ASP A 297 -0.88 -19.23 18.54
C ASP A 297 0.03 -18.44 19.49
N THR A 298 -0.54 -17.65 20.39
CA THR A 298 0.20 -16.96 21.47
C THR A 298 0.96 -17.94 22.34
N GLU A 299 0.34 -19.08 22.67
CA GLU A 299 0.99 -20.13 23.46
C GLU A 299 2.11 -20.85 22.70
N ASP A 300 1.95 -21.06 21.38
CA ASP A 300 3.02 -21.57 20.52
C ASP A 300 4.21 -20.59 20.47
N ASN A 301 3.94 -19.28 20.33
CA ASN A 301 5.00 -18.26 20.34
C ASN A 301 5.74 -18.17 21.68
N ARG A 302 5.03 -18.29 22.82
CA ARG A 302 5.67 -18.39 24.14
C ARG A 302 6.61 -19.57 24.23
N ARG A 303 6.19 -20.74 23.75
CA ARG A 303 7.03 -21.96 23.73
C ARG A 303 8.28 -21.78 22.86
N ARG A 304 8.21 -20.98 21.80
CA ARG A 304 9.33 -20.66 20.91
C ARG A 304 10.27 -19.57 21.45
N GLY A 305 9.92 -18.90 22.54
CA GLY A 305 10.73 -17.84 23.15
C GLY A 305 10.60 -16.47 22.49
N ASP A 306 9.60 -16.23 21.65
CA ASP A 306 9.37 -14.93 21.01
C ASP A 306 8.58 -13.99 21.93
N GLN A 307 9.30 -13.27 22.80
CA GLN A 307 8.70 -12.32 23.75
C GLN A 307 8.17 -11.04 23.07
N HIS A 308 8.65 -10.69 21.87
CA HIS A 308 8.21 -9.49 21.16
C HIS A 308 6.80 -9.64 20.59
N ALA A 309 6.40 -10.87 20.21
CA ALA A 309 5.08 -11.18 19.66
C ALA A 309 3.90 -11.00 20.64
N LEU A 310 4.15 -10.62 21.90
CA LEU A 310 3.16 -10.53 22.98
C LEU A 310 2.90 -9.10 23.48
N GLN A 311 3.64 -8.10 22.99
CA GLN A 311 3.43 -6.73 23.43
C GLN A 311 2.14 -6.18 22.83
N ARG A 312 1.24 -5.71 23.70
CA ARG A 312 0.01 -5.02 23.30
C ARG A 312 0.20 -3.52 23.42
N GLU A 313 -0.15 -2.79 22.38
CA GLU A 313 -0.28 -1.34 22.45
C GLU A 313 -1.47 -0.96 23.36
N PRO A 314 -1.28 -0.08 24.36
CA PRO A 314 -2.36 0.36 25.24
C PRO A 314 -3.50 1.05 24.47
N THR A 315 -4.75 0.81 24.88
CA THR A 315 -5.93 1.49 24.35
C THR A 315 -6.30 2.67 25.26
N PRO A 316 -6.31 3.92 24.75
CA PRO A 316 -6.64 5.11 25.55
C PRO A 316 -7.99 4.98 26.25
N GLY A 317 -8.05 5.43 27.51
CA GLY A 317 -9.26 5.37 28.34
C GLY A 317 -9.58 3.99 28.95
N LEU A 318 -9.02 2.91 28.41
CA LEU A 318 -9.11 1.56 29.00
C LEU A 318 -7.86 1.18 29.79
N ASP A 319 -6.69 1.58 29.29
CA ASP A 319 -5.40 1.24 29.87
C ASP A 319 -4.69 2.50 30.36
N GLN A 320 -3.85 2.36 31.39
CA GLN A 320 -2.96 3.43 31.83
C GLN A 320 -1.86 3.58 30.78
N SER A 321 -2.03 4.52 29.85
CA SER A 321 -1.01 4.85 28.86
C SER A 321 -0.16 6.03 29.34
N SER A 322 1.15 5.88 29.27
CA SER A 322 2.10 7.00 29.32
C SER A 322 2.67 7.21 27.92
N GLU A 323 1.86 7.77 27.02
CA GLU A 323 2.37 8.30 25.75
C GLU A 323 3.22 9.53 26.08
N GLN A 324 4.50 9.29 26.38
CA GLN A 324 5.47 10.37 26.54
C GLN A 324 5.98 10.81 25.16
N PRO A 325 6.04 12.12 24.87
CA PRO A 325 6.63 12.60 23.63
C PRO A 325 8.08 12.13 23.50
N THR A 326 8.47 11.72 22.31
CA THR A 326 9.85 11.36 21.99
C THR A 326 10.79 12.55 22.20
N PRO A 327 12.11 12.33 22.41
CA PRO A 327 13.07 13.43 22.53
C PRO A 327 13.03 14.43 21.35
N ALA A 328 12.78 13.94 20.13
CA ALA A 328 12.63 14.79 18.95
C ALA A 328 11.38 15.69 19.02
N GLU A 329 10.25 15.14 19.45
CA GLU A 329 9.01 15.90 19.67
C GLU A 329 9.15 16.91 20.81
N GLN A 330 9.86 16.55 21.88
CA GLN A 330 10.19 17.46 22.99
C GLN A 330 11.07 18.61 22.50
N TRP A 331 12.13 18.31 21.74
CA TRP A 331 12.99 19.32 21.12
C TRP A 331 12.20 20.27 20.21
N ALA A 332 11.36 19.72 19.34
CA ALA A 332 10.54 20.53 18.43
C ALA A 332 9.56 21.44 19.20
N SER A 333 8.95 20.93 20.27
CA SER A 333 8.06 21.71 21.13
C SER A 333 8.79 22.86 21.84
N GLN A 334 10.02 22.62 22.30
CA GLN A 334 10.86 23.68 22.89
C GLN A 334 11.23 24.75 21.85
N ARG A 335 11.54 24.35 20.62
CA ARG A 335 11.89 25.28 19.53
C ARG A 335 10.71 26.11 19.06
N ARG A 336 9.51 25.53 18.98
CA ARG A 336 8.26 26.25 18.73
C ARG A 336 8.09 27.45 19.66
N ASN A 337 8.31 27.25 20.96
CA ASN A 337 8.18 28.31 21.97
C ASN A 337 9.22 29.43 21.84
N ARG A 338 10.33 29.18 21.12
CA ARG A 338 11.40 30.16 20.88
C ARG A 338 11.37 30.77 19.48
N PHE A 339 10.46 30.33 18.61
CA PHE A 339 10.49 30.72 17.21
C PHE A 339 10.16 32.20 17.00
N ALA A 340 9.31 32.80 17.83
CA ALA A 340 9.05 34.23 17.78
C ALA A 340 10.33 35.07 18.00
N ASP A 341 11.21 34.65 18.91
CA ASP A 341 12.51 35.28 19.12
C ASP A 341 13.43 35.08 17.92
N TRP A 342 13.37 33.92 17.27
CA TRP A 342 14.15 33.62 16.07
C TRP A 342 13.73 34.53 14.90
N ILE A 343 12.42 34.69 14.66
CA ILE A 343 11.89 35.62 13.64
C ILE A 343 12.40 37.03 13.92
N ALA A 344 12.31 37.50 15.16
CA ALA A 344 12.72 38.85 15.52
C ALA A 344 14.22 39.12 15.26
N ARG A 345 15.06 38.09 15.25
CA ARG A 345 16.51 38.22 15.07
C ARG A 345 16.99 37.99 13.64
N TYR A 346 16.43 37.01 12.94
CA TYR A 346 16.97 36.52 11.66
C TYR A 346 15.97 36.59 10.51
N GLY A 347 14.67 36.64 10.80
CA GLY A 347 13.60 36.52 9.80
C GLY A 347 12.69 37.74 9.70
N ALA A 348 13.10 38.90 10.22
CA ALA A 348 12.25 40.08 10.26
C ALA A 348 11.90 40.55 8.83
N GLY A 349 10.62 40.86 8.60
CA GLY A 349 10.13 41.35 7.30
C GLY A 349 9.68 40.26 6.32
N GLN A 350 9.84 38.98 6.66
CA GLN A 350 9.31 37.85 5.90
C GLN A 350 8.00 37.32 6.49
N ALA A 351 7.18 36.67 5.66
CA ALA A 351 5.99 35.94 6.13
C ALA A 351 6.36 34.49 6.47
N TRP A 352 6.14 34.11 7.74
CA TRP A 352 6.43 32.76 8.25
C TRP A 352 5.13 32.01 8.51
N ASP A 353 4.49 31.54 7.44
CA ASP A 353 3.15 30.95 7.44
C ASP A 353 3.13 29.45 7.08
N PHE A 354 4.31 28.82 7.02
CA PHE A 354 4.50 27.42 6.64
C PHE A 354 3.99 27.07 5.22
N THR A 355 3.87 28.07 4.33
CA THR A 355 3.61 27.84 2.91
C THR A 355 4.89 27.46 2.16
N THR A 356 4.74 26.91 0.95
CA THR A 356 5.88 26.66 0.06
C THR A 356 6.66 27.92 -0.25
N ASP A 357 6.01 29.09 -0.38
CA ASP A 357 6.70 30.36 -0.64
C ASP A 357 7.56 30.82 0.55
N SER A 358 7.14 30.51 1.78
CA SER A 358 7.95 30.80 2.97
C SER A 358 9.25 29.98 3.04
N LEU A 359 9.37 28.89 2.26
CA LEU A 359 10.62 28.13 2.15
C LEU A 359 11.66 28.80 1.26
N ASP A 360 11.23 29.60 0.27
CA ASP A 360 12.15 30.45 -0.48
C ASP A 360 12.72 31.54 0.45
N ALA A 361 11.87 32.15 1.29
CA ALA A 361 12.31 33.10 2.31
C ALA A 361 13.29 32.44 3.32
N LEU A 362 13.05 31.19 3.72
CA LEU A 362 14.01 30.45 4.55
C LEU A 362 15.35 30.25 3.82
N ALA A 363 15.32 29.89 2.53
CA ALA A 363 16.54 29.73 1.74
C ALA A 363 17.32 31.04 1.61
N GLU A 364 16.64 32.17 1.43
CA GLU A 364 17.26 33.51 1.41
C GLU A 364 17.96 33.82 2.74
N VAL A 365 17.28 33.59 3.88
CA VAL A 365 17.85 33.79 5.22
C VAL A 365 19.07 32.88 5.45
N VAL A 366 19.04 31.63 4.99
CA VAL A 366 20.19 30.72 5.04
C VAL A 366 21.36 31.28 4.23
N LEU A 367 21.11 31.77 3.01
CA LEU A 367 22.16 32.34 2.14
C LEU A 367 22.73 33.66 2.67
N GLU A 368 21.96 34.44 3.43
CA GLU A 368 22.43 35.66 4.09
C GLU A 368 23.45 35.37 5.20
N HIS A 369 23.25 34.27 5.93
CA HIS A 369 24.04 33.94 7.12
C HIS A 369 25.09 32.84 6.90
N CYS A 370 25.05 32.14 5.76
CA CYS A 370 25.97 31.04 5.42
C CYS A 370 26.58 31.25 4.03
N PRO A 371 27.92 31.35 3.91
CA PRO A 371 28.58 31.49 2.62
C PRO A 371 28.38 30.26 1.71
N ALA A 372 28.38 30.47 0.39
CA ALA A 372 28.33 29.38 -0.58
C ALA A 372 29.49 28.38 -0.40
N GLY A 373 29.20 27.09 -0.53
CA GLY A 373 30.13 25.97 -0.34
C GLY A 373 30.37 25.56 1.12
N THR A 374 29.74 26.24 2.10
CA THR A 374 29.88 25.92 3.53
C THR A 374 28.80 24.97 4.04
N SER A 375 28.72 24.78 5.36
CA SER A 375 27.63 24.06 6.04
C SER A 375 26.85 25.03 6.92
N LEU A 376 25.55 24.78 7.10
CA LEU A 376 24.69 25.49 8.03
C LEU A 376 25.27 25.47 9.46
N LEU A 377 25.93 24.38 9.86
CA LEU A 377 26.53 24.27 11.19
C LEU A 377 27.72 25.21 11.41
N ASP A 378 28.31 25.74 10.35
CA ASP A 378 29.44 26.66 10.41
C ASP A 378 28.99 28.13 10.44
N ALA A 379 27.68 28.40 10.55
CA ALA A 379 27.11 29.74 10.60
C ALA A 379 27.66 30.55 11.77
N ALA A 380 28.17 31.76 11.49
CA ALA A 380 28.74 32.66 12.49
C ALA A 380 27.71 33.12 13.55
N THR A 381 26.43 33.04 13.22
CA THR A 381 25.28 33.35 14.10
C THR A 381 25.05 32.30 15.20
N GLY A 382 25.66 31.12 15.09
CA GLY A 382 25.68 30.08 16.11
C GLY A 382 24.43 29.17 16.14
N GLN A 383 24.35 28.33 17.18
CA GLN A 383 23.38 27.21 17.26
C GLN A 383 21.91 27.66 17.28
N ASP A 384 21.59 28.83 17.83
CA ASP A 384 20.21 29.33 17.90
C ASP A 384 19.63 29.60 16.50
N PHE A 385 20.48 30.08 15.57
CA PHE A 385 20.12 30.26 14.16
C PHE A 385 19.86 28.90 13.50
N VAL A 386 20.81 27.97 13.62
CA VAL A 386 20.75 26.62 13.06
C VAL A 386 19.49 25.88 13.51
N ASP A 387 19.24 25.87 14.82
CA ASP A 387 18.10 25.14 15.38
C ASP A 387 16.76 25.72 14.94
N GLY A 388 16.66 27.04 14.76
CA GLY A 388 15.44 27.68 14.25
C GLY A 388 15.20 27.39 12.75
N ALA A 389 16.26 27.37 11.94
CA ALA A 389 16.16 26.98 10.52
C ALA A 389 15.74 25.51 10.35
N ILE A 390 16.36 24.59 11.11
CA ILE A 390 15.98 23.17 11.16
C ILE A 390 14.53 23.03 11.62
N TRP A 391 14.15 23.74 12.69
CA TRP A 391 12.81 23.67 13.22
C TRP A 391 11.76 24.15 12.20
N TYR A 392 11.99 25.30 11.55
CA TYR A 392 11.01 25.85 10.60
C TYR A 392 10.80 24.95 9.38
N LEU A 393 11.89 24.44 8.79
CA LEU A 393 11.79 23.48 7.69
C LEU A 393 11.02 22.23 8.13
N GLY A 394 11.39 21.66 9.28
CA GLY A 394 10.74 20.45 9.79
C GLY A 394 9.27 20.67 10.14
N GLU A 395 8.91 21.79 10.74
CA GLU A 395 7.52 22.12 11.07
C GLU A 395 6.69 22.37 9.79
N THR A 396 7.29 23.01 8.77
CA THR A 396 6.66 23.19 7.45
C THR A 396 6.35 21.84 6.79
N LEU A 397 7.33 20.94 6.74
CA LEU A 397 7.14 19.58 6.21
C LEU A 397 6.17 18.76 7.07
N HIS A 398 6.19 18.96 8.39
CA HIS A 398 5.31 18.28 9.32
C HIS A 398 3.86 18.67 9.10
N ARG A 399 3.56 19.96 8.92
CA ARG A 399 2.20 20.47 8.64
C ARG A 399 1.69 20.10 7.25
N ALA A 400 2.58 19.87 6.30
CA ALA A 400 2.19 19.60 4.91
C ALA A 400 1.64 18.19 4.68
N LYS A 401 2.02 17.23 5.53
CA LYS A 401 1.66 15.81 5.35
C LYS A 401 1.71 15.05 6.67
N PRO A 402 0.83 14.05 6.88
CA PRO A 402 0.91 13.12 8.01
C PRO A 402 2.31 12.56 8.24
N SER A 403 2.91 12.99 9.35
CA SER A 403 4.31 12.75 9.67
C SER A 403 4.58 12.98 11.15
N ARG A 404 5.81 12.78 11.59
CA ARG A 404 6.27 13.03 12.96
C ARG A 404 7.73 13.47 12.98
N TRP A 405 8.08 14.21 14.04
CA TRP A 405 9.46 14.47 14.41
C TRP A 405 10.13 13.15 14.83
N SER A 406 11.33 12.89 14.31
CA SER A 406 12.07 11.67 14.55
C SER A 406 13.57 11.94 14.63
N PHE A 407 14.30 11.01 15.24
CA PHE A 407 15.75 11.10 15.43
C PHE A 407 16.41 9.77 15.07
N SER A 408 17.37 9.81 14.14
CA SER A 408 18.21 8.68 13.75
C SER A 408 19.57 8.76 14.45
N ALA A 409 19.77 7.94 15.48
CA ALA A 409 21.04 7.87 16.19
C ALA A 409 22.17 7.37 15.28
N GLU A 410 21.88 6.41 14.40
CA GLU A 410 22.85 5.87 13.44
C GLU A 410 23.42 6.97 12.52
N VAL A 411 22.56 7.81 11.95
CA VAL A 411 23.00 8.91 11.08
C VAL A 411 23.79 9.96 11.87
N ALA A 412 23.34 10.30 13.08
CA ALA A 412 24.05 11.20 13.98
C ALA A 412 25.45 10.69 14.35
N GLU A 413 25.58 9.39 14.61
CA GLU A 413 26.85 8.72 14.95
C GLU A 413 27.80 8.66 13.76
N VAL A 414 27.32 8.25 12.58
CA VAL A 414 28.13 8.16 11.34
C VAL A 414 28.73 9.51 10.97
N THR A 415 27.98 10.59 11.17
CA THR A 415 28.42 11.96 10.83
C THR A 415 29.11 12.68 11.99
N GLY A 416 29.06 12.13 13.20
CA GLY A 416 29.60 12.73 14.43
C GLY A 416 28.91 14.03 14.86
N ARG A 417 27.72 14.34 14.32
CA ARG A 417 27.03 15.63 14.49
C ARG A 417 25.56 15.39 14.83
N ALA A 418 25.16 15.60 16.09
CA ALA A 418 23.80 15.30 16.54
C ALA A 418 22.66 15.86 15.65
N PRO A 419 22.71 17.09 15.11
CA PRO A 419 21.62 17.63 14.29
C PRO A 419 21.36 16.88 12.96
N THR A 420 22.31 16.09 12.45
CA THR A 420 22.10 15.29 11.22
C THR A 420 21.10 14.15 11.43
N GLY A 421 20.90 13.71 12.67
CA GLY A 421 19.92 12.68 13.00
C GLY A 421 18.47 13.18 12.98
N LEU A 422 18.24 14.50 13.08
CA LEU A 422 16.90 15.08 13.10
C LEU A 422 16.23 15.00 11.72
N ASN A 423 15.05 14.38 11.70
CA ASN A 423 14.29 14.20 10.47
C ASN A 423 12.78 14.31 10.71
N ILE A 424 12.06 14.61 9.63
CA ILE A 424 10.61 14.43 9.57
C ILE A 424 10.34 13.11 8.87
N CYS A 425 9.67 12.20 9.56
CA CYS A 425 9.35 10.87 9.06
C CYS A 425 7.85 10.76 8.77
N ALA A 426 7.48 10.22 7.61
CA ALA A 426 6.09 10.09 7.21
C ALA A 426 5.38 9.06 8.10
N ASN A 427 4.12 9.32 8.44
CA ASN A 427 3.27 8.35 9.12
C ASN A 427 2.66 7.41 8.07
N VAL A 428 3.52 6.70 7.34
CA VAL A 428 3.08 5.73 6.34
C VAL A 428 2.64 4.42 7.01
N PRO A 429 1.53 3.80 6.57
CA PRO A 429 1.19 2.42 6.90
C PRO A 429 2.36 1.53 6.43
N PHE A 430 3.00 0.85 7.38
CA PHE A 430 4.31 0.22 7.16
C PHE A 430 4.26 -1.10 6.37
N ASP A 431 3.09 -1.52 5.88
CA ASP A 431 2.90 -2.83 5.27
C ASP A 431 2.55 -2.68 3.78
N GLY A 432 3.57 -2.66 2.92
CA GLY A 432 3.35 -2.93 1.48
C GLY A 432 4.31 -2.28 0.49
N TYR A 433 4.94 -1.14 0.82
CA TYR A 433 5.65 -0.35 -0.18
C TYR A 433 7.19 -0.49 -0.07
N PRO A 434 7.88 -1.02 -1.09
CA PRO A 434 9.34 -1.02 -1.13
C PRO A 434 9.87 0.43 -1.10
N ALA A 435 10.85 0.69 -0.23
CA ALA A 435 11.49 1.98 -0.08
C ALA A 435 12.08 2.51 -1.40
N GLY A 436 11.43 3.50 -2.01
CA GLY A 436 11.91 4.19 -3.21
C GLY A 436 11.80 5.72 -3.17
N PHE A 437 10.97 6.28 -2.27
CA PHE A 437 10.77 7.73 -2.09
C PHE A 437 11.12 8.16 -0.66
N PRO A 438 11.48 9.44 -0.41
CA PRO A 438 11.88 9.88 0.93
C PRO A 438 10.70 9.72 1.90
N LEU A 439 10.71 8.63 2.66
CA LEU A 439 9.84 8.40 3.82
C LEU A 439 10.34 9.14 5.06
N ALA A 440 11.54 9.71 4.97
CA ALA A 440 12.09 10.66 5.91
C ALA A 440 12.84 11.77 5.16
N VAL A 441 12.78 12.99 5.69
CA VAL A 441 13.58 14.13 5.22
C VAL A 441 14.55 14.52 6.32
N TYR A 442 15.85 14.40 6.06
CA TYR A 442 16.91 14.80 6.97
C TYR A 442 17.14 16.30 6.85
N LEU A 443 16.72 17.04 7.86
CA LEU A 443 16.51 18.49 7.76
C LEU A 443 17.80 19.27 7.52
N LEU A 444 18.88 18.87 8.18
CA LEU A 444 20.18 19.51 8.00
C LEU A 444 20.76 19.28 6.61
N GLU A 445 20.59 18.09 6.03
CA GLU A 445 21.08 17.77 4.67
C GLU A 445 20.42 18.66 3.62
N GLU A 446 19.11 18.90 3.78
CA GLU A 446 18.34 19.74 2.87
C GLU A 446 18.71 21.22 2.97
N LEU A 447 18.98 21.71 4.18
CA LEU A 447 19.46 23.07 4.41
C LEU A 447 20.89 23.26 3.90
N ASP A 448 21.78 22.29 4.14
CA ASP A 448 23.14 22.29 3.58
C ASP A 448 23.09 22.27 2.04
N GLY A 449 22.11 21.60 1.43
CA GLY A 449 21.89 21.59 -0.02
C GLY A 449 21.59 22.97 -0.62
N VAL A 450 21.16 23.96 0.17
CA VAL A 450 20.96 25.35 -0.27
C VAL A 450 22.31 26.05 -0.50
N VAL A 451 23.27 25.86 0.41
CA VAL A 451 24.58 26.52 0.36
C VAL A 451 25.63 25.69 -0.35
N ARG A 452 25.46 24.37 -0.42
CA ARG A 452 26.38 23.40 -1.02
C ARG A 452 25.60 22.31 -1.77
N PRO A 453 25.12 22.58 -2.98
CA PRO A 453 24.40 21.60 -3.79
C PRO A 453 25.34 20.47 -4.20
N THR A 454 24.88 19.23 -3.99
CA THR A 454 25.58 18.00 -4.36
C THR A 454 25.47 17.74 -5.87
N LEU A 455 26.04 18.60 -6.71
CA LEU A 455 26.12 18.34 -8.16
C LEU A 455 27.40 17.56 -8.49
N LEU A 456 27.24 16.36 -9.05
CA LEU A 456 28.32 15.43 -9.42
C LEU A 456 29.22 15.92 -10.56
N TRP A 457 28.92 17.05 -11.20
CA TRP A 457 29.44 17.38 -12.53
C TRP A 457 30.34 18.63 -12.58
N GLU A 458 30.38 19.46 -11.52
CA GLU A 458 31.22 20.68 -11.46
C GLU A 458 31.67 20.98 -10.00
N PRO A 459 32.68 20.27 -9.46
CA PRO A 459 33.09 20.39 -8.05
C PRO A 459 33.79 21.71 -7.68
N ASP A 460 34.19 22.53 -8.66
CA ASP A 460 35.11 23.68 -8.43
C ASP A 460 34.43 25.06 -8.37
N VAL A 461 33.10 25.14 -8.51
CA VAL A 461 32.35 26.41 -8.35
C VAL A 461 31.43 26.31 -7.12
N PRO A 462 31.58 27.18 -6.11
CA PRO A 462 30.59 27.30 -5.04
C PRO A 462 29.26 27.75 -5.62
N GLN A 463 28.40 26.80 -5.97
CA GLN A 463 27.05 27.08 -6.43
C GLN A 463 26.11 27.08 -5.21
N THR A 464 25.03 27.84 -5.29
CA THR A 464 23.93 27.80 -4.32
C THR A 464 22.69 27.25 -5.01
N ASN A 465 21.77 26.66 -4.25
CA ASN A 465 20.49 26.21 -4.76
C ASN A 465 19.35 26.80 -3.91
N PRO A 466 18.93 28.05 -4.18
CA PRO A 466 17.84 28.68 -3.44
C PRO A 466 16.51 27.92 -3.56
N LYS A 467 16.33 27.08 -4.60
CA LYS A 467 15.11 26.31 -4.81
C LYS A 467 15.08 24.97 -4.07
N ARG A 468 16.17 24.57 -3.41
CA ARG A 468 16.31 23.25 -2.80
C ARG A 468 15.17 22.92 -1.83
N LEU A 469 14.81 23.85 -0.95
CA LEU A 469 13.79 23.60 0.08
C LEU A 469 12.39 23.45 -0.52
N ARG A 470 12.05 24.28 -1.52
CA ARG A 470 10.82 24.19 -2.31
C ARG A 470 10.75 22.84 -3.06
N ASP A 471 11.82 22.46 -3.75
CA ASP A 471 11.87 21.18 -4.47
C ASP A 471 11.67 20.00 -3.51
N THR A 472 12.33 20.04 -2.35
CA THR A 472 12.20 19.02 -1.30
C THR A 472 10.79 18.96 -0.73
N TYR A 473 10.14 20.10 -0.50
CA TYR A 473 8.74 20.16 -0.09
C TYR A 473 7.83 19.50 -1.12
N ASP A 474 7.98 19.84 -2.40
CA ASP A 474 7.18 19.27 -3.49
C ASP A 474 7.40 17.75 -3.59
N LEU A 475 8.64 17.28 -3.48
CA LEU A 475 8.95 15.84 -3.42
C LEU A 475 8.29 15.17 -2.22
N TRP A 476 8.31 15.80 -1.05
CA TRP A 476 7.76 15.28 0.20
C TRP A 476 6.24 15.11 0.16
N VAL A 477 5.51 16.16 -0.22
CA VAL A 477 4.04 16.17 -0.24
C VAL A 477 3.49 15.24 -1.33
N THR A 478 4.22 15.07 -2.44
CA THR A 478 3.80 14.20 -3.54
C THR A 478 4.37 12.78 -3.46
N ALA A 479 5.18 12.43 -2.45
CA ALA A 479 5.85 11.14 -2.37
C ALA A 479 4.89 9.93 -2.41
N LEU A 480 3.77 10.00 -1.66
CA LEU A 480 2.82 8.89 -1.58
C LEU A 480 2.10 8.64 -2.91
N ILE A 481 1.64 9.71 -3.55
CA ILE A 481 0.95 9.58 -4.82
C ILE A 481 1.91 9.17 -5.94
N ARG A 482 3.17 9.60 -5.91
CA ARG A 482 4.21 9.13 -6.84
C ARG A 482 4.50 7.64 -6.69
N GLU A 483 4.56 7.14 -5.46
CA GLU A 483 4.71 5.69 -5.21
C GLU A 483 3.50 4.92 -5.77
N ARG A 484 2.28 5.38 -5.50
CA ARG A 484 1.05 4.80 -6.06
C ARG A 484 1.05 4.77 -7.58
N ILE A 485 1.46 5.87 -8.22
CA ILE A 485 1.63 5.96 -9.68
C ILE A 485 2.65 4.93 -10.17
N SER A 486 3.84 4.87 -9.54
CA SER A 486 4.91 3.95 -9.91
C SER A 486 4.47 2.49 -9.81
N GLN A 487 3.79 2.11 -8.73
CA GLN A 487 3.29 0.75 -8.54
C GLN A 487 2.19 0.39 -9.54
N SER A 488 1.26 1.32 -9.79
CA SER A 488 0.20 1.14 -10.79
C SER A 488 0.79 0.95 -12.19
N GLN A 489 1.81 1.75 -12.53
CA GLN A 489 2.55 1.61 -13.78
C GLN A 489 3.26 0.25 -13.86
N LYS A 490 3.97 -0.18 -12.81
CA LYS A 490 4.62 -1.51 -12.77
C LYS A 490 3.61 -2.64 -12.98
N ARG A 491 2.43 -2.58 -12.34
CA ARG A 491 1.36 -3.58 -12.51
C ARG A 491 0.82 -3.60 -13.94
N ARG A 492 0.53 -2.42 -14.51
CA ARG A 492 0.11 -2.26 -15.91
C ARG A 492 1.15 -2.83 -16.89
N GLU A 493 2.41 -2.49 -16.70
CA GLU A 493 3.52 -3.00 -17.51
C GLU A 493 3.66 -4.52 -17.42
N GLN A 494 3.54 -5.08 -16.21
CA GLN A 494 3.55 -6.52 -16.00
C GLN A 494 2.38 -7.22 -16.72
N ALA A 495 1.18 -6.64 -16.72
CA ALA A 495 0.04 -7.16 -17.46
C ALA A 495 0.32 -7.18 -18.98
N ARG A 496 0.97 -6.13 -19.51
CA ARG A 496 1.31 -6.03 -20.94
C ARG A 496 2.43 -6.95 -21.39
N ARG A 497 3.46 -7.16 -20.57
CA ARG A 497 4.54 -8.14 -20.85
C ARG A 497 4.01 -9.55 -21.09
N ARG A 498 2.79 -9.87 -20.62
CA ARG A 498 2.13 -11.17 -20.81
C ARG A 498 1.48 -11.33 -22.20
N ALA A 499 1.25 -10.23 -22.94
CA ALA A 499 0.58 -10.22 -24.25
C ALA A 499 1.56 -10.38 -25.44
N GLY A 500 2.01 -11.62 -25.69
CA GLY A 500 2.41 -12.13 -27.03
C GLY A 500 3.69 -11.60 -27.71
N ARG A 501 4.66 -12.50 -27.94
CA ARG A 501 5.98 -12.25 -28.59
C ARG A 501 6.00 -12.36 -30.12
N ARG A 502 4.90 -12.10 -30.83
CA ARG A 502 4.79 -12.47 -32.26
C ARG A 502 5.32 -11.43 -33.27
N ARG A 503 5.59 -10.20 -32.84
CA ARG A 503 5.95 -9.08 -33.74
C ARG A 503 7.26 -8.42 -33.32
N SER A 504 7.95 -7.79 -34.27
CA SER A 504 9.07 -6.89 -33.97
C SER A 504 8.58 -5.66 -33.20
N ASP A 505 9.49 -4.99 -32.51
CA ASP A 505 9.17 -3.80 -31.74
C ASP A 505 8.75 -2.63 -32.65
N GLU A 506 9.39 -2.50 -33.83
CA GLU A 506 9.02 -1.53 -34.87
C GLU A 506 7.62 -1.77 -35.45
N GLU A 507 7.27 -3.02 -35.81
CA GLU A 507 5.94 -3.35 -36.32
C GLU A 507 4.87 -3.10 -35.24
N THR A 508 5.19 -3.40 -33.98
CA THR A 508 4.30 -3.15 -32.84
C THR A 508 4.03 -1.66 -32.68
N LEU A 509 5.07 -0.83 -32.72
CA LEU A 509 4.95 0.62 -32.59
C LEU A 509 4.19 1.23 -33.77
N SER A 510 4.53 0.87 -35.00
CA SER A 510 3.88 1.38 -36.21
C SER A 510 2.38 1.12 -36.19
N ARG A 511 1.96 -0.12 -35.86
CA ARG A 511 0.55 -0.48 -35.75
C ARG A 511 -0.17 0.28 -34.64
N TRP A 512 0.49 0.47 -33.50
CA TRP A 512 -0.08 1.23 -32.40
C TRP A 512 -0.31 2.69 -32.83
N LEU A 513 0.68 3.34 -33.44
CA LEU A 513 0.57 4.70 -33.95
C LEU A 513 -0.54 4.85 -34.99
N THR A 514 -0.65 3.93 -35.96
CA THR A 514 -1.75 3.93 -36.94
C THR A 514 -3.10 3.79 -36.25
N ALA A 515 -3.25 2.81 -35.36
CA ALA A 515 -4.51 2.58 -34.66
C ALA A 515 -4.92 3.77 -33.77
N ARG A 516 -3.97 4.49 -33.16
CA ARG A 516 -4.27 5.69 -32.38
C ARG A 516 -4.62 6.88 -33.27
N THR A 517 -3.89 7.08 -34.37
CA THR A 517 -4.16 8.15 -35.33
C THR A 517 -5.56 8.00 -35.94
N ASP A 518 -5.89 6.81 -36.42
CA ASP A 518 -7.20 6.52 -37.04
C ASP A 518 -8.34 6.55 -36.02
N GLY A 519 -8.05 6.14 -34.77
CA GLY A 519 -9.03 6.08 -33.69
C GLY A 519 -9.27 7.40 -32.96
N PHE A 520 -8.41 8.41 -33.15
CA PHE A 520 -8.47 9.65 -32.38
C PHE A 520 -9.78 10.44 -32.56
N PRO A 521 -10.36 10.59 -33.77
CA PRO A 521 -11.65 11.25 -33.92
C PRO A 521 -12.77 10.60 -33.08
N GLY A 522 -12.80 9.26 -33.02
CA GLY A 522 -13.76 8.54 -32.18
C GLY A 522 -13.46 8.62 -30.68
N TRP A 523 -12.19 8.80 -30.30
CA TRP A 523 -11.81 9.10 -28.92
C TRP A 523 -12.30 10.49 -28.51
N VAL A 524 -12.15 11.49 -29.38
CA VAL A 524 -12.65 12.85 -29.16
C VAL A 524 -14.17 12.84 -29.00
N GLU A 525 -14.91 12.20 -29.92
CA GLU A 525 -16.37 12.10 -29.84
C GLU A 525 -16.85 11.45 -28.52
N ARG A 526 -16.10 10.46 -28.03
CA ARG A 526 -16.45 9.71 -26.82
C ARG A 526 -16.13 10.47 -25.53
N PHE A 527 -15.04 11.23 -25.49
CA PHE A 527 -14.48 11.74 -24.22
C PHE A 527 -14.34 13.26 -24.13
N GLY A 528 -14.53 14.03 -25.20
CA GLY A 528 -14.41 15.49 -25.14
C GLY A 528 -15.15 16.21 -26.26
N SER A 529 -14.86 17.51 -26.41
CA SER A 529 -15.38 18.30 -27.53
C SER A 529 -14.26 18.56 -28.55
N ALA A 530 -14.58 18.63 -29.83
CA ALA A 530 -13.57 18.80 -30.89
C ALA A 530 -12.76 20.11 -30.80
N GLN A 531 -13.27 21.11 -30.07
CA GLN A 531 -12.60 22.41 -29.89
C GLN A 531 -11.49 22.35 -28.84
N ASP A 532 -11.46 21.32 -27.99
CA ASP A 532 -10.52 21.21 -26.86
C ASP A 532 -9.19 20.53 -27.23
N TRP A 533 -9.09 19.94 -28.44
CA TRP A 533 -8.00 19.00 -28.77
C TRP A 533 -7.17 19.41 -30.00
N ASP A 534 -6.48 20.54 -29.91
CA ASP A 534 -5.69 21.14 -31.01
C ASP A 534 -4.18 20.77 -30.99
N PHE A 535 -3.75 20.00 -30.00
CA PHE A 535 -2.36 19.63 -29.71
C PHE A 535 -1.48 20.81 -29.25
N SER A 536 -2.09 21.91 -28.78
CA SER A 536 -1.37 22.99 -28.12
C SER A 536 -0.96 22.62 -26.70
N VAL A 537 0.00 23.34 -26.12
CA VAL A 537 0.31 23.23 -24.68
C VAL A 537 -0.90 23.63 -23.81
N ASP A 538 -1.77 24.52 -24.29
CA ASP A 538 -2.93 24.98 -23.53
C ASP A 538 -3.98 23.88 -23.37
N SER A 539 -4.11 22.99 -24.35
CA SER A 539 -4.99 21.81 -24.29
C SER A 539 -4.64 20.82 -23.16
N LEU A 540 -3.44 20.90 -22.57
CA LEU A 540 -3.03 20.01 -21.49
C LEU A 540 -3.83 20.22 -20.20
N ASP A 541 -4.30 21.44 -19.94
CA ASP A 541 -5.20 21.71 -18.80
C ASP A 541 -6.57 21.03 -19.01
N ALA A 542 -7.08 21.04 -20.25
CA ALA A 542 -8.31 20.34 -20.61
C ALA A 542 -8.16 18.82 -20.51
N LEU A 543 -7.00 18.28 -20.91
CA LEU A 543 -6.65 16.87 -20.73
C LEU A 543 -6.64 16.48 -19.24
N GLU A 544 -5.99 17.30 -18.41
CA GLU A 544 -5.94 17.07 -16.96
C GLU A 544 -7.33 17.08 -16.32
N ALA A 545 -8.16 18.07 -16.65
CA ALA A 545 -9.53 18.14 -16.17
C ALA A 545 -10.35 16.91 -16.61
N LEU A 546 -10.13 16.41 -17.83
CA LEU A 546 -10.78 15.20 -18.32
C LEU A 546 -10.32 13.95 -17.56
N ILE A 547 -9.02 13.81 -17.26
CA ILE A 547 -8.49 12.68 -16.48
C ILE A 547 -9.16 12.60 -15.10
N ARG A 548 -9.23 13.72 -14.38
CA ARG A 548 -9.85 13.79 -13.05
C ARG A 548 -11.35 13.51 -13.04
N ARG A 549 -12.06 13.84 -14.13
CA ARG A 549 -13.47 13.47 -14.29
C ARG A 549 -13.66 11.97 -14.53
N ARG A 550 -12.67 11.33 -15.17
CA ARG A 550 -12.79 9.94 -15.63
C ARG A 550 -12.40 8.92 -14.58
N ALA A 551 -11.43 9.27 -13.74
CA ALA A 551 -10.91 8.43 -12.67
C ALA A 551 -10.63 9.29 -11.42
N SER A 552 -10.85 8.71 -10.25
CA SER A 552 -10.64 9.32 -8.94
C SER A 552 -9.18 9.25 -8.45
N GLY A 553 -8.36 8.38 -9.07
CA GLY A 553 -6.97 8.17 -8.70
C GLY A 553 -6.16 7.41 -9.74
N PRO A 554 -4.84 7.24 -9.49
CA PRO A 554 -3.92 6.63 -10.45
C PRO A 554 -4.21 5.15 -10.70
N GLU A 555 -4.66 4.39 -9.70
CA GLU A 555 -5.01 2.97 -9.85
C GLU A 555 -6.21 2.81 -10.78
N GLU A 556 -7.29 3.56 -10.53
CA GLU A 556 -8.50 3.54 -11.37
C GLU A 556 -8.15 3.95 -12.81
N LEU A 557 -7.32 4.98 -12.98
CA LEU A 557 -6.87 5.41 -14.30
C LEU A 557 -6.08 4.32 -15.02
N LEU A 558 -5.01 3.81 -14.39
CA LEU A 558 -4.00 2.98 -15.06
C LEU A 558 -4.35 1.50 -15.14
N GLU A 559 -5.15 0.99 -14.20
CA GLU A 559 -5.37 -0.45 -14.02
C GLU A 559 -6.77 -0.91 -14.41
N ASP A 560 -7.79 -0.05 -14.27
CA ASP A 560 -9.15 -0.44 -14.63
C ASP A 560 -9.28 -0.63 -16.15
N LYS A 561 -9.74 -1.82 -16.56
CA LYS A 561 -9.97 -2.17 -17.96
C LYS A 561 -11.00 -1.24 -18.61
N VAL A 562 -11.95 -0.70 -17.82
CA VAL A 562 -12.92 0.30 -18.29
C VAL A 562 -12.25 1.61 -18.75
N ASN A 563 -11.06 1.91 -18.24
CA ASN A 563 -10.27 3.09 -18.61
C ASN A 563 -9.19 2.83 -19.66
N ALA A 564 -8.99 1.58 -20.09
CA ALA A 564 -7.90 1.21 -20.99
C ALA A 564 -7.93 2.01 -22.32
N ASP A 565 -9.10 2.09 -22.99
CA ASP A 565 -9.25 2.84 -24.24
C ASP A 565 -9.02 4.35 -24.03
N PHE A 566 -9.50 4.88 -22.91
CA PHE A 566 -9.32 6.28 -22.54
C PHE A 566 -7.83 6.61 -22.37
N VAL A 567 -7.12 5.86 -21.52
CA VAL A 567 -5.70 6.07 -21.21
C VAL A 567 -4.83 5.96 -22.46
N GLU A 568 -5.10 4.99 -23.34
CA GLU A 568 -4.31 4.84 -24.57
C GLU A 568 -4.45 6.04 -25.51
N GLY A 569 -5.65 6.60 -25.65
CA GLY A 569 -5.86 7.81 -26.44
C GLY A 569 -5.29 9.06 -25.78
N ALA A 570 -5.47 9.21 -24.47
CA ALA A 570 -4.90 10.32 -23.69
C ALA A 570 -3.37 10.31 -23.73
N ALA A 571 -2.75 9.13 -23.61
CA ALA A 571 -1.30 8.98 -23.66
C ALA A 571 -0.79 9.34 -25.05
N TRP A 572 -1.39 8.80 -26.10
CA TRP A 572 -1.03 9.18 -27.47
C TRP A 572 -1.17 10.70 -27.70
N TYR A 573 -2.27 11.32 -27.25
CA TYR A 573 -2.49 12.75 -27.38
C TYR A 573 -1.41 13.57 -26.68
N PHE A 574 -1.16 13.29 -25.39
CA PHE A 574 -0.12 13.97 -24.61
C PHE A 574 1.25 13.80 -25.27
N GLY A 575 1.60 12.58 -25.69
CA GLY A 575 2.86 12.35 -26.39
C GLY A 575 2.97 13.10 -27.72
N GLU A 576 1.86 13.26 -28.46
CA GLU A 576 1.83 14.06 -29.68
C GLU A 576 1.99 15.56 -29.42
N VAL A 577 1.44 16.10 -28.33
CA VAL A 577 1.70 17.50 -27.90
C VAL A 577 3.20 17.68 -27.69
N LEU A 578 3.84 16.78 -26.93
CA LEU A 578 5.27 16.85 -26.66
C LEU A 578 6.10 16.74 -27.95
N ARG A 579 5.79 15.75 -28.80
CA ARG A 579 6.50 15.50 -30.07
C ARG A 579 6.38 16.65 -31.06
N ARG A 580 5.23 17.32 -31.13
CA ARG A 580 5.01 18.44 -32.07
C ARG A 580 5.72 19.72 -31.64
N HIS A 581 5.84 19.93 -30.33
CA HIS A 581 6.56 21.08 -29.77
C HIS A 581 8.08 20.85 -29.66
N ASP A 582 8.55 19.62 -29.84
CA ASP A 582 9.98 19.25 -29.88
C ASP A 582 10.23 18.11 -30.89
N PRO A 583 10.11 18.39 -32.20
CA PRO A 583 10.20 17.35 -33.24
C PRO A 583 11.60 16.73 -33.37
N ASP A 584 12.65 17.46 -32.98
CA ASP A 584 14.04 17.01 -33.07
C ASP A 584 14.48 16.26 -31.81
N GLY A 585 13.93 16.61 -30.64
CA GLY A 585 14.30 16.02 -29.36
C GLY A 585 13.38 14.93 -28.84
N SER A 586 12.16 14.78 -29.38
CA SER A 586 11.16 13.82 -28.91
C SER A 586 10.66 12.91 -30.03
N ARG A 587 10.79 11.59 -29.87
CA ARG A 587 10.30 10.60 -30.85
C ARG A 587 9.63 9.41 -30.18
N TRP A 588 8.58 8.87 -30.78
CA TRP A 588 7.97 7.63 -30.30
C TRP A 588 8.96 6.47 -30.43
N SER A 589 8.99 5.63 -29.42
CA SER A 589 9.84 4.45 -29.35
C SER A 589 9.12 3.34 -28.59
N PHE A 590 9.53 2.11 -28.84
CA PHE A 590 8.98 0.93 -28.19
C PHE A 590 10.10 -0.08 -28.04
N GLU A 591 10.32 -0.56 -26.82
CA GLU A 591 11.37 -1.53 -26.53
C GLU A 591 10.84 -2.53 -25.51
N ARG A 592 10.36 -3.68 -25.98
CA ARG A 592 9.57 -4.63 -25.18
C ARG A 592 10.29 -5.14 -23.92
N SER A 593 11.62 -5.18 -23.96
CA SER A 593 12.48 -5.65 -22.85
C SER A 593 12.48 -4.70 -21.66
N TYR A 594 12.43 -3.38 -21.91
CA TYR A 594 12.50 -2.36 -20.87
C TYR A 594 11.13 -1.69 -20.68
N HIS A 595 10.50 -1.27 -21.78
CA HIS A 595 9.26 -0.52 -21.82
C HIS A 595 8.19 -1.33 -22.58
N PRO A 596 7.29 -2.04 -21.90
CA PRO A 596 6.24 -2.82 -22.56
C PRO A 596 5.08 -1.96 -23.10
N GLU A 597 5.30 -0.65 -23.23
CA GLU A 597 4.40 0.36 -23.78
C GLU A 597 5.17 1.33 -24.68
N PRO A 598 4.54 1.91 -25.71
CA PRO A 598 5.12 3.02 -26.44
C PRO A 598 5.44 4.19 -25.51
N TYR A 599 6.64 4.73 -25.65
CA TYR A 599 7.16 5.84 -24.85
C TYR A 599 7.79 6.89 -25.77
N LEU A 600 8.04 8.09 -25.25
CA LEU A 600 8.82 9.08 -26.00
C LEU A 600 10.30 8.99 -25.61
N SER A 601 11.16 8.72 -26.59
CA SER A 601 12.61 8.83 -26.43
C SER A 601 13.10 10.23 -26.78
N GLY A 602 14.17 10.67 -26.12
CA GLY A 602 14.71 12.02 -26.15
C GLY A 602 15.81 12.19 -25.09
N GLY A 603 16.01 13.41 -24.59
CA GLY A 603 16.98 13.68 -23.50
C GLY A 603 16.75 12.85 -22.23
N ARG A 604 15.49 12.50 -21.93
CA ARG A 604 15.09 11.45 -20.99
C ARG A 604 13.89 10.68 -21.55
N ALA A 605 13.86 9.35 -21.36
CA ALA A 605 12.71 8.54 -21.74
C ALA A 605 11.48 8.94 -20.91
N THR A 606 10.38 9.26 -21.58
CA THR A 606 9.13 9.74 -20.96
C THR A 606 8.08 8.63 -21.03
N HIS A 607 7.73 8.07 -19.87
CA HIS A 607 6.65 7.09 -19.72
C HIS A 607 5.31 7.81 -19.71
N VAL A 608 4.71 7.96 -20.89
CA VAL A 608 3.59 8.89 -21.11
C VAL A 608 2.38 8.57 -20.24
N ALA A 609 2.02 7.28 -20.09
CA ALA A 609 0.90 6.87 -19.23
C ALA A 609 1.17 7.15 -17.74
N GLU A 610 2.39 6.90 -17.27
CA GLU A 610 2.82 7.24 -15.90
C GLU A 610 2.71 8.76 -15.66
N HIS A 611 3.16 9.56 -16.64
CA HIS A 611 3.06 11.02 -16.56
C HIS A 611 1.62 11.53 -16.52
N LEU A 612 0.67 10.91 -17.24
CA LEU A 612 -0.74 11.27 -17.11
C LEU A 612 -1.24 11.11 -15.67
N ALA A 613 -0.80 10.06 -14.97
CA ALA A 613 -1.21 9.82 -13.60
C ALA A 613 -0.60 10.83 -12.62
N THR A 614 0.45 11.57 -12.99
CA THR A 614 1.01 12.64 -12.15
C THR A 614 0.05 13.81 -11.92
N VAL A 615 -1.05 13.93 -12.68
CA VAL A 615 -2.09 14.93 -12.40
C VAL A 615 -2.60 14.82 -10.97
N TYR A 616 -2.67 13.62 -10.39
CA TYR A 616 -3.11 13.43 -9.00
C TYR A 616 -2.11 13.96 -7.95
N ALA A 617 -0.93 14.42 -8.38
CA ALA A 617 0.10 14.99 -7.49
C ALA A 617 0.00 16.50 -7.28
N GLY A 618 -0.98 17.19 -7.86
CA GLY A 618 -1.24 18.61 -7.61
C GLY A 618 -2.67 19.00 -7.95
N ASP A 619 -2.99 20.29 -7.86
CA ASP A 619 -4.37 20.81 -8.01
C ASP A 619 -4.71 21.39 -9.40
N GLY A 620 -3.87 21.13 -10.42
CA GLY A 620 -4.08 21.66 -11.77
C GLY A 620 -2.77 22.01 -12.48
N GLY A 621 -2.77 22.01 -13.81
CA GLY A 621 -1.65 22.45 -14.65
C GLY A 621 -0.37 21.63 -14.50
N VAL A 622 -0.47 20.40 -13.99
CA VAL A 622 0.68 19.52 -13.74
C VAL A 622 1.38 19.19 -15.04
N LEU A 623 0.61 18.82 -16.08
CA LEU A 623 1.14 18.47 -17.39
C LEU A 623 1.80 19.67 -18.08
N ARG A 624 1.22 20.87 -17.97
CA ARG A 624 1.80 22.12 -18.49
C ARG A 624 3.11 22.46 -17.79
N ARG A 625 3.13 22.51 -16.45
CA ARG A 625 4.35 22.83 -15.68
C ARG A 625 5.48 21.86 -15.98
N TRP A 626 5.16 20.58 -16.13
CA TRP A 626 6.15 19.58 -16.52
C TRP A 626 6.76 19.90 -17.89
N TRP A 627 5.96 20.26 -18.89
CA TRP A 627 6.44 20.66 -20.20
C TRP A 627 7.32 21.92 -20.13
N GLU A 628 6.91 22.93 -19.35
CA GLU A 628 7.68 24.17 -19.14
C GLU A 628 9.04 23.92 -18.48
N ALA A 629 9.08 23.04 -17.47
CA ALA A 629 10.30 22.64 -16.79
C ALA A 629 11.25 21.89 -17.76
N ALA A 630 10.71 20.96 -18.55
CA ALA A 630 11.48 20.23 -19.56
C ALA A 630 12.03 21.15 -20.66
N ARG A 631 11.27 22.18 -21.07
CA ARG A 631 11.74 23.23 -21.99
C ARG A 631 12.89 24.03 -21.38
N THR A 632 12.73 24.51 -20.15
CA THR A 632 13.74 25.34 -19.47
C THR A 632 15.07 24.61 -19.27
N LEU A 633 15.04 23.31 -18.97
CA LEU A 633 16.24 22.47 -18.85
C LEU A 633 16.99 22.26 -20.17
N ARG A 634 16.33 22.44 -21.33
CA ARG A 634 16.95 22.32 -22.66
C ARG A 634 17.51 23.63 -23.18
N GLU A 635 16.96 24.76 -22.72
CA GLU A 635 17.43 26.11 -23.09
C GLU A 635 18.67 26.54 -22.29
N ARG A 636 19.02 25.79 -21.24
CA ARG A 636 20.27 25.88 -20.48
C ARG A 636 21.28 24.89 -21.02
#